data_AF-A0A7Y2U9S1-F1
#
_entry.id   AF-A0A7Y2U9S1-F1
#
_cell.length_a   1.000
_cell.length_b   1.000
_cell.length_c   1.000
_cell.angle_alpha   90.00
_cell.angle_beta   90.00
_cell.angle_gamma   90.00
#
_symmetry.space_group_name_H-M   'P 1'
#
loop_
_entity.id
_entity.type
_entity.pdbx_description
1 polymer ?
#
loop_
_entity_poly.entity_id
_entity_poly.type
_entity_poly.pdbx_seq_one_letter_code
_entity_poly.pdbx_strand_id
1 'polypeptide(L)'
;MDGSELPLIATGEGIPMEQNCFNCHPGKITQCFRGAMYTAGQKCDDCHGGMLATGGEFVLDTGLVREPWVDEPKCSSCHSGHGNDPVGMLAYDPDDPAATPIEMADSRFAENPGTLYRNSLDNHAGIACEACHGSPHAIWPNRDLNANDNVTAIQLQGHAGTISECRVCHEANSFPNGTLNGPHGMHPVNDPNWIKSKGDFYHEDFVWLNGEDQCAACHGADHRGTRLSRVPVDRELKDADGVVCATLAAGEIVSCGLCHSIDKSFED
;
A
#
# COMPACT_ATOMS: atom_id res chain seq x y z
N MET A 1 -16.50 -14.06 40.13
CA MET A 1 -17.21 -14.55 38.94
C MET A 1 -16.84 -16.01 38.79
N ASP A 2 -17.80 -16.91 38.99
CA ASP A 2 -17.64 -18.36 38.84
C ASP A 2 -17.75 -18.71 37.35
N GLY A 3 -16.66 -19.25 36.80
CA GLY A 3 -16.49 -19.43 35.35
C GLY A 3 -17.38 -20.51 34.74
N SER A 4 -18.67 -20.21 34.53
CA SER A 4 -19.59 -21.12 33.81
C SER A 4 -20.42 -20.48 32.68
N GLU A 5 -20.29 -19.18 32.43
CA GLU A 5 -20.83 -18.59 31.21
C GLU A 5 -19.70 -18.40 30.20
N LEU A 6 -19.69 -19.24 29.15
CA LEU A 6 -18.96 -18.93 27.94
C LEU A 6 -19.46 -17.57 27.43
N PRO A 7 -18.58 -16.62 27.10
CA PRO A 7 -19.01 -15.31 26.64
C PRO A 7 -19.90 -15.48 25.40
N LEU A 8 -20.98 -14.69 25.33
CA LEU A 8 -21.96 -14.73 24.22
C LEU A 8 -21.29 -14.57 22.85
N ILE A 9 -20.16 -13.86 22.82
CA ILE A 9 -19.28 -13.70 21.65
C ILE A 9 -17.87 -14.11 22.09
N ALA A 10 -17.24 -15.01 21.34
CA ALA A 10 -15.86 -15.40 21.60
C ALA A 10 -14.93 -14.20 21.38
N THR A 11 -14.00 -13.97 22.30
CA THR A 11 -13.01 -12.89 22.23
C THR A 11 -11.63 -13.45 22.57
N GLY A 12 -10.57 -12.82 22.01
CA GLY A 12 -9.18 -13.23 22.21
C GLY A 12 -8.46 -13.61 20.91
N GLU A 13 -7.15 -13.85 21.03
CA GLU A 13 -6.28 -14.18 19.91
C GLU A 13 -6.68 -15.52 19.25
N GLY A 14 -6.60 -15.58 17.92
CA GLY A 14 -6.87 -16.80 17.17
C GLY A 14 -8.36 -17.15 16.97
N ILE A 15 -9.29 -16.35 17.50
CA ILE A 15 -10.72 -16.50 17.24
C ILE A 15 -11.03 -16.11 15.79
N PRO A 16 -11.73 -16.95 15.00
CA PRO A 16 -12.14 -16.59 13.64
C PRO A 16 -13.07 -15.38 13.60
N MET A 17 -12.92 -14.52 12.59
CA MET A 17 -13.73 -13.30 12.42
C MET A 17 -15.24 -13.57 12.40
N GLU A 18 -15.62 -14.75 11.89
CA GLU A 18 -16.99 -15.26 11.79
C GLU A 18 -17.62 -15.55 13.15
N GLN A 19 -16.80 -15.80 14.17
CA GLN A 19 -17.23 -16.12 15.52
C GLN A 19 -17.21 -14.90 16.45
N ASN A 20 -16.65 -13.77 16.01
CA ASN A 20 -16.57 -12.53 16.78
C ASN A 20 -17.16 -11.31 16.03
N CYS A 21 -16.33 -10.49 15.38
CA CYS A 21 -16.64 -9.23 14.72
C CYS A 21 -17.82 -9.36 13.76
N PHE A 22 -17.90 -10.43 12.97
CA PHE A 22 -18.96 -10.63 11.98
C PHE A 22 -20.32 -11.08 12.55
N ASN A 23 -20.43 -11.22 13.88
CA ASN A 23 -21.74 -11.32 14.51
C ASN A 23 -22.47 -9.97 14.55
N CYS A 24 -21.72 -8.86 14.55
CA CYS A 24 -22.27 -7.51 14.57
C CYS A 24 -21.98 -6.73 13.28
N HIS A 25 -20.83 -6.97 12.65
CA HIS A 25 -20.43 -6.33 11.40
C HIS A 25 -20.83 -7.15 10.17
N PRO A 26 -21.04 -6.50 9.00
CA PRO A 26 -21.45 -7.20 7.79
C PRO A 26 -20.32 -8.06 7.21
N GLY A 27 -20.16 -9.29 7.70
CA GLY A 27 -19.10 -10.19 7.23
C GLY A 27 -19.54 -11.58 6.80
N LYS A 28 -20.64 -12.12 7.37
CA LYS A 28 -21.15 -13.46 7.03
C LYS A 28 -21.60 -13.60 5.57
N ILE A 29 -22.00 -12.48 4.94
CA ILE A 29 -22.45 -12.44 3.54
C ILE A 29 -21.59 -11.44 2.77
N THR A 30 -21.56 -10.18 3.22
CA THR A 30 -20.87 -9.10 2.50
C THR A 30 -19.35 -9.21 2.54
N GLN A 31 -18.80 -9.90 3.54
CA GLN A 31 -17.35 -10.01 3.75
C GLN A 31 -16.67 -8.64 3.63
N CYS A 32 -17.09 -7.68 4.47
CA CYS A 32 -16.59 -6.30 4.37
C CYS A 32 -15.05 -6.22 4.37
N PHE A 33 -14.36 -7.16 5.04
CA PHE A 33 -12.91 -7.30 4.98
C PHE A 33 -12.48 -8.44 4.05
N ARG A 34 -12.00 -8.08 2.85
CA ARG A 34 -11.68 -9.04 1.77
C ARG A 34 -10.54 -8.60 0.83
N GLY A 35 -9.93 -7.45 1.09
CA GLY A 35 -8.89 -6.88 0.25
C GLY A 35 -7.48 -7.49 0.43
N ALA A 36 -6.46 -6.70 0.10
CA ALA A 36 -5.06 -7.08 0.14
C ALA A 36 -4.59 -7.51 1.54
N MET A 37 -5.02 -6.79 2.60
CA MET A 37 -4.67 -7.15 3.98
C MET A 37 -5.30 -8.47 4.41
N TYR A 38 -6.57 -8.72 4.07
CA TYR A 38 -7.19 -10.03 4.29
C TYR A 38 -6.38 -11.11 3.57
N THR A 39 -5.98 -10.87 2.32
CA THR A 39 -5.13 -11.75 1.52
C THR A 39 -3.80 -12.07 2.19
N ALA A 40 -3.21 -11.09 2.87
CA ALA A 40 -1.99 -11.25 3.67
C ALA A 40 -2.22 -12.00 5.01
N GLY A 41 -3.44 -12.42 5.31
CA GLY A 41 -3.78 -13.20 6.50
C GLY A 41 -4.13 -12.35 7.73
N GLN A 42 -4.24 -11.03 7.56
CA GLN A 42 -4.68 -10.12 8.61
C GLN A 42 -6.14 -10.38 8.97
N LYS A 43 -6.54 -9.85 10.12
CA LYS A 43 -7.88 -9.90 10.72
C LYS A 43 -8.26 -8.53 11.27
N CYS A 44 -9.52 -8.40 11.70
CA CYS A 44 -10.01 -7.15 12.29
C CYS A 44 -9.22 -6.74 13.55
N ASP A 45 -8.88 -7.71 14.38
CA ASP A 45 -8.18 -7.49 15.64
C ASP A 45 -6.70 -7.12 15.46
N ASP A 46 -6.08 -7.44 14.31
CA ASP A 46 -4.71 -7.00 14.02
C ASP A 46 -4.62 -5.47 13.84
N CYS A 47 -5.72 -4.83 13.41
CA CYS A 47 -5.77 -3.39 13.20
C CYS A 47 -6.50 -2.65 14.34
N HIS A 48 -7.68 -3.14 14.74
CA HIS A 48 -8.55 -2.42 15.67
C HIS A 48 -8.38 -2.85 17.13
N GLY A 49 -7.70 -3.97 17.38
CA GLY A 49 -7.70 -4.65 18.67
C GLY A 49 -8.97 -5.45 18.92
N GLY A 50 -9.06 -6.01 20.13
CA GLY A 50 -10.20 -6.84 20.54
C GLY A 50 -11.51 -6.04 20.73
N MET A 51 -12.61 -6.77 20.96
CA MET A 51 -13.94 -6.16 21.17
C MET A 51 -14.00 -5.18 22.35
N LEU A 52 -13.21 -5.39 23.42
CA LEU A 52 -13.15 -4.45 24.55
C LEU A 52 -12.45 -3.14 24.16
N ALA A 53 -11.35 -3.22 23.40
CA ALA A 53 -10.66 -2.06 22.85
C ALA A 53 -11.58 -1.26 21.91
N THR A 54 -12.19 -1.94 20.94
CA THR A 54 -13.13 -1.32 20.00
C THR A 54 -14.39 -0.78 20.69
N GLY A 55 -14.82 -1.42 21.78
CA GLY A 55 -15.95 -0.99 22.60
C GLY A 55 -15.65 0.20 23.52
N GLY A 56 -14.41 0.70 23.55
CA GLY A 56 -14.02 1.84 24.40
C GLY A 56 -13.94 1.51 25.89
N GLU A 57 -13.72 0.24 26.26
CA GLU A 57 -13.53 -0.17 27.66
C GLU A 57 -12.27 0.48 28.25
N PHE A 58 -11.24 0.65 27.43
CA PHE A 58 -9.95 1.22 27.81
C PHE A 58 -9.77 2.61 27.20
N VAL A 59 -9.02 3.45 27.91
CA VAL A 59 -8.68 4.82 27.48
C VAL A 59 -7.46 4.72 26.56
N LEU A 60 -7.52 5.39 25.40
CA LEU A 60 -6.41 5.51 24.46
C LEU A 60 -5.24 6.27 25.10
N ASP A 61 -4.04 6.17 24.52
CA ASP A 61 -2.87 6.95 24.98
C ASP A 61 -3.06 8.47 24.89
N THR A 62 -4.05 8.92 24.12
CA THR A 62 -4.48 10.32 24.05
C THR A 62 -5.21 10.79 25.32
N GLY A 63 -5.57 9.88 26.21
CA GLY A 63 -6.38 10.15 27.40
C GLY A 63 -7.89 10.17 27.13
N LEU A 64 -8.33 9.85 25.91
CA LEU A 64 -9.73 9.81 25.50
C LEU A 64 -10.24 8.38 25.35
N VAL A 65 -11.55 8.20 25.50
CA VAL A 65 -12.21 6.94 25.13
C VAL A 65 -12.28 6.87 23.60
N ARG A 66 -12.05 5.68 23.04
CA ARG A 66 -12.14 5.44 21.60
C ARG A 66 -13.49 5.88 21.04
N GLU A 67 -13.46 6.72 20.01
CA GLU A 67 -14.62 7.16 19.24
C GLU A 67 -14.71 6.38 17.92
N PRO A 68 -15.80 5.61 17.70
CA PRO A 68 -16.01 4.89 16.45
C PRO A 68 -16.04 5.84 15.25
N TRP A 69 -15.41 5.43 14.14
CA TRP A 69 -15.30 6.23 12.91
C TRP A 69 -14.46 7.51 13.05
N VAL A 70 -13.69 7.64 14.13
CA VAL A 70 -12.72 8.73 14.33
C VAL A 70 -11.34 8.13 14.61
N ASP A 71 -11.27 7.26 15.62
CA ASP A 71 -10.04 6.60 16.05
C ASP A 71 -9.81 5.29 15.28
N GLU A 72 -9.67 5.43 13.96
CA GLU A 72 -9.46 4.30 13.05
C GLU A 72 -7.96 4.04 12.81
N PRO A 73 -7.57 2.77 12.59
CA PRO A 73 -6.22 2.40 12.19
C PRO A 73 -5.77 3.16 10.95
N LYS A 74 -4.47 3.47 10.89
CA LYS A 74 -3.86 4.22 9.80
C LYS A 74 -3.00 3.31 8.94
N CYS A 75 -2.80 3.67 7.68
CA CYS A 75 -1.85 3.01 6.80
C CYS A 75 -0.44 3.06 7.41
N SER A 76 -0.09 4.22 7.98
CA SER A 76 1.19 4.45 8.65
C SER A 76 1.40 3.60 9.91
N SER A 77 0.35 3.03 10.51
CA SER A 77 0.47 2.17 11.68
C SER A 77 1.26 0.89 11.40
N CYS A 78 1.26 0.42 10.15
CA CYS A 78 2.01 -0.77 9.74
C CYS A 78 2.94 -0.52 8.54
N HIS A 79 2.65 0.47 7.71
CA HIS A 79 3.41 0.73 6.48
C HIS A 79 4.18 2.05 6.58
N SER A 80 5.50 1.99 6.78
CA SER A 80 6.35 3.19 6.73
C SER A 80 6.54 3.73 5.30
N GLY A 81 6.59 2.82 4.33
CA GLY A 81 6.85 3.16 2.93
C GLY A 81 8.28 3.62 2.64
N HIS A 82 9.23 3.20 3.47
CA HIS A 82 10.66 3.45 3.25
C HIS A 82 11.40 2.13 3.04
N GLY A 83 11.76 1.87 1.79
CA GLY A 83 12.65 0.80 1.36
C GLY A 83 12.37 -0.56 2.00
N ASN A 84 13.32 -1.02 2.80
CA ASN A 84 13.32 -2.34 3.42
C ASN A 84 12.69 -2.38 4.82
N ASP A 85 12.15 -1.26 5.31
CA ASP A 85 11.49 -1.23 6.61
C ASP A 85 10.41 -2.31 6.68
N PRO A 86 10.29 -3.03 7.81
CA PRO A 86 9.29 -4.08 7.94
C PRO A 86 7.87 -3.51 7.82
N VAL A 87 6.93 -4.35 7.37
CA VAL A 87 5.51 -4.07 7.54
C VAL A 87 5.11 -4.55 8.93
N GLY A 88 4.53 -3.67 9.74
CA GLY A 88 3.98 -4.02 11.05
C GLY A 88 2.90 -5.09 10.93
N MET A 89 2.87 -6.02 11.89
CA MET A 89 1.83 -7.04 11.97
C MET A 89 0.59 -6.55 12.72
N LEU A 90 0.77 -5.60 13.64
CA LEU A 90 -0.29 -4.97 14.40
C LEU A 90 -0.24 -3.45 14.15
N ALA A 91 -1.41 -2.82 14.15
CA ALA A 91 -1.53 -1.37 14.03
C ALA A 91 -1.39 -0.62 15.36
N TYR A 92 -1.09 -1.34 16.45
CA TYR A 92 -1.02 -0.85 17.82
C TYR A 92 0.03 -1.65 18.60
N ASP A 93 0.43 -1.16 19.79
CA ASP A 93 1.31 -1.90 20.69
C ASP A 93 0.55 -3.08 21.32
N PRO A 94 1.00 -4.34 21.20
CA PRO A 94 0.31 -5.49 21.78
C PRO A 94 0.12 -5.40 23.31
N ASP A 95 0.93 -4.61 24.02
CA ASP A 95 0.80 -4.36 25.45
C ASP A 95 -0.22 -3.25 25.78
N ASP A 96 -0.73 -2.52 24.78
CA ASP A 96 -1.81 -1.55 24.94
C ASP A 96 -3.20 -2.22 24.83
N PRO A 97 -3.95 -2.37 25.93
CA PRO A 97 -5.28 -2.97 25.89
C PRO A 97 -6.30 -2.10 25.13
N ALA A 98 -6.07 -0.80 24.96
CA ALA A 98 -6.91 0.11 24.18
C ALA A 98 -6.65 0.02 22.67
N ALA A 99 -5.58 -0.69 22.28
CA ALA A 99 -5.14 -0.85 20.89
C ALA A 99 -5.02 0.49 20.15
N THR A 100 -4.45 1.49 20.81
CA THR A 100 -4.28 2.84 20.28
C THR A 100 -3.53 2.78 18.95
N PRO A 101 -4.09 3.29 17.84
CA PRO A 101 -3.42 3.28 16.56
C PRO A 101 -2.06 3.95 16.63
N ILE A 102 -1.02 3.25 16.17
CA ILE A 102 0.32 3.82 16.01
C ILE A 102 0.27 4.83 14.85
N GLU A 103 0.80 6.03 15.07
CA GLU A 103 0.96 7.03 14.00
C GLU A 103 2.44 7.24 13.68
N MET A 104 2.87 6.76 12.52
CA MET A 104 4.20 7.04 11.99
C MET A 104 4.15 8.28 11.10
N ALA A 105 4.37 9.46 11.68
CA ALA A 105 4.20 10.74 10.99
C ALA A 105 5.14 10.94 9.79
N ASP A 106 6.29 10.27 9.76
CA ASP A 106 7.24 10.27 8.65
C ASP A 106 6.93 9.21 7.58
N SER A 107 5.86 8.43 7.74
CA SER A 107 5.46 7.44 6.75
C SER A 107 5.07 8.08 5.42
N ARG A 108 5.58 7.49 4.33
CA ARG A 108 5.23 7.85 2.95
C ARG A 108 3.77 7.53 2.59
N PHE A 109 3.15 6.66 3.37
CA PHE A 109 1.77 6.21 3.17
C PHE A 109 0.82 6.75 4.24
N ALA A 110 1.27 7.73 5.04
CA ALA A 110 0.41 8.35 6.04
C ALA A 110 -0.78 9.06 5.40
N GLU A 111 -1.95 8.84 5.99
CA GLU A 111 -3.15 9.66 5.77
C GLU A 111 -2.89 11.13 6.13
N ASN A 112 -3.75 12.03 5.64
CA ASN A 112 -3.65 13.42 6.07
C ASN A 112 -3.93 13.51 7.59
N PRO A 113 -3.25 14.41 8.33
CA PRO A 113 -3.44 14.57 9.76
C PRO A 113 -4.91 14.72 10.17
N GLY A 114 -5.34 13.97 11.19
CA GLY A 114 -6.71 14.02 11.72
C GLY A 114 -7.80 13.58 10.74
N THR A 115 -7.43 12.89 9.65
CA THR A 115 -8.37 12.50 8.59
C THR A 115 -8.44 10.97 8.48
N LEU A 116 -9.63 10.45 8.15
CA LEU A 116 -9.85 9.04 7.83
C LEU A 116 -9.34 8.74 6.42
N TYR A 117 -8.87 7.52 6.17
CA TYR A 117 -8.49 7.05 4.83
C TYR A 117 -9.49 7.46 3.72
N ARG A 118 -10.80 7.26 3.97
CA ARG A 118 -11.87 7.59 3.01
C ARG A 118 -12.01 9.08 2.65
N ASN A 119 -11.45 9.95 3.49
CA ASN A 119 -11.50 11.40 3.36
C ASN A 119 -10.11 12.00 3.06
N SER A 120 -9.06 11.19 3.15
CA SER A 120 -7.69 11.62 2.88
C SER A 120 -7.45 11.77 1.39
N LEU A 121 -6.72 12.82 1.05
CA LEU A 121 -6.34 13.17 -0.31
C LEU A 121 -4.83 13.07 -0.43
N ASP A 122 -4.39 12.47 -1.54
CA ASP A 122 -2.98 12.43 -1.90
C ASP A 122 -2.49 13.81 -2.36
N ASN A 123 -1.17 14.01 -2.32
CA ASN A 123 -0.53 15.21 -2.84
C ASN A 123 -0.59 15.30 -4.38
N HIS A 124 -0.90 14.19 -5.08
CA HIS A 124 -1.12 14.17 -6.51
C HIS A 124 -2.54 14.59 -6.88
N ALA A 125 -2.68 15.89 -7.18
CA ALA A 125 -3.93 16.52 -7.61
C ALA A 125 -5.12 16.41 -6.62
N GLY A 126 -4.87 16.10 -5.34
CA GLY A 126 -5.91 15.98 -4.34
C GLY A 126 -6.85 14.79 -4.58
N ILE A 127 -6.33 13.73 -5.19
CA ILE A 127 -7.10 12.50 -5.45
C ILE A 127 -7.29 11.74 -4.14
N ALA A 128 -8.52 11.29 -3.87
CA ALA A 128 -8.80 10.49 -2.69
C ALA A 128 -8.08 9.14 -2.75
N CYS A 129 -7.56 8.65 -1.61
CA CYS A 129 -6.81 7.39 -1.57
C CYS A 129 -7.59 6.22 -2.20
N GLU A 130 -8.91 6.19 -1.98
CA GLU A 130 -9.83 5.18 -2.52
C GLU A 130 -9.83 5.07 -4.05
N ALA A 131 -9.51 6.16 -4.76
CA ALA A 131 -9.51 6.16 -6.22
C ALA A 131 -8.40 5.26 -6.79
N CYS A 132 -7.27 5.14 -6.08
CA CYS A 132 -6.15 4.31 -6.51
C CYS A 132 -6.14 2.95 -5.79
N HIS A 133 -6.48 2.93 -4.50
CA HIS A 133 -6.32 1.75 -3.66
C HIS A 133 -7.61 0.94 -3.46
N GLY A 134 -8.80 1.50 -3.72
CA GLY A 134 -10.09 0.86 -3.43
C GLY A 134 -10.68 1.28 -2.07
N SER A 135 -11.86 0.78 -1.74
CA SER A 135 -12.58 1.20 -0.52
C SER A 135 -11.93 0.64 0.77
N PRO A 136 -12.16 1.27 1.94
CA PRO A 136 -11.77 0.71 3.23
C PRO A 136 -12.18 -0.75 3.35
N HIS A 137 -11.31 -1.58 3.94
CA HIS A 137 -11.47 -3.04 4.09
C HIS A 137 -11.53 -3.87 2.78
N ALA A 138 -11.58 -3.23 1.61
CA ALA A 138 -11.54 -3.89 0.30
C ALA A 138 -10.49 -3.26 -0.63
N ILE A 139 -9.36 -2.84 -0.04
CA ILE A 139 -8.17 -2.37 -0.76
C ILE A 139 -7.71 -3.44 -1.74
N TRP A 140 -7.38 -3.06 -2.96
CA TRP A 140 -7.03 -3.97 -4.04
C TRP A 140 -5.61 -4.54 -3.88
N PRO A 141 -5.34 -5.75 -4.37
CA PRO A 141 -6.30 -6.66 -5.03
C PRO A 141 -7.10 -7.50 -4.03
N ASN A 142 -8.24 -8.01 -4.49
CA ASN A 142 -8.88 -9.18 -3.88
C ASN A 142 -8.21 -10.46 -4.40
N ARG A 143 -7.93 -11.45 -3.53
CA ARG A 143 -7.31 -12.72 -3.93
C ARG A 143 -8.15 -13.56 -4.87
N ASP A 144 -9.48 -13.43 -4.82
CA ASP A 144 -10.35 -14.07 -5.81
C ASP A 144 -10.30 -13.25 -7.09
N LEU A 145 -9.67 -13.83 -8.12
CA LEU A 145 -9.49 -13.18 -9.42
C LEU A 145 -10.82 -12.78 -10.07
N ASN A 146 -11.92 -13.44 -9.73
CA ASN A 146 -13.26 -13.15 -10.27
C ASN A 146 -14.07 -12.20 -9.38
N ALA A 147 -13.51 -11.72 -8.27
CA ALA A 147 -14.21 -10.78 -7.40
C ALA A 147 -14.47 -9.45 -8.12
N ASN A 148 -15.68 -8.91 -7.91
CA ASN A 148 -16.09 -7.63 -8.48
C ASN A 148 -15.15 -6.48 -8.05
N ASP A 149 -14.48 -6.58 -6.90
CA ASP A 149 -13.52 -5.57 -6.44
C ASP A 149 -12.36 -5.40 -7.44
N ASN A 150 -11.94 -6.47 -8.15
CA ASN A 150 -10.84 -6.41 -9.10
C ASN A 150 -11.24 -5.81 -10.47
N VAL A 151 -12.54 -5.75 -10.78
CA VAL A 151 -13.04 -5.37 -12.12
C VAL A 151 -12.59 -3.97 -12.50
N THR A 152 -12.67 -3.01 -11.58
CA THR A 152 -12.26 -1.62 -11.82
C THR A 152 -10.78 -1.54 -12.20
N ALA A 153 -9.89 -2.13 -11.39
CA ALA A 153 -8.46 -2.13 -11.67
C ALA A 153 -8.14 -2.80 -13.01
N ILE A 154 -8.73 -3.97 -13.28
CA ILE A 154 -8.52 -4.69 -14.54
C ILE A 154 -8.95 -3.85 -15.74
N GLN A 155 -10.09 -3.16 -15.67
CA GLN A 155 -10.57 -2.32 -16.76
C GLN A 155 -9.67 -1.11 -17.01
N LEU A 156 -9.12 -0.51 -15.96
CA LEU A 156 -8.33 0.72 -16.05
C LEU A 156 -6.89 0.44 -16.49
N GLN A 157 -6.20 -0.50 -15.84
CA GLN A 157 -4.76 -0.75 -16.05
C GLN A 157 -4.44 -2.12 -16.65
N GLY A 158 -5.44 -2.94 -16.94
CA GLY A 158 -5.27 -4.27 -17.53
C GLY A 158 -4.92 -5.38 -16.53
N HIS A 159 -4.81 -5.06 -15.24
CA HIS A 159 -4.55 -6.03 -14.17
C HIS A 159 -5.20 -5.63 -12.84
N ALA A 160 -5.37 -6.62 -11.95
CA ALA A 160 -5.86 -6.38 -10.60
C ALA A 160 -4.80 -5.68 -9.73
N GLY A 161 -5.23 -5.01 -8.67
CA GLY A 161 -4.36 -4.33 -7.70
C GLY A 161 -4.57 -2.83 -7.66
N THR A 162 -3.83 -2.15 -6.78
CA THR A 162 -3.75 -0.70 -6.72
C THR A 162 -3.44 -0.11 -8.09
N ILE A 163 -4.09 0.99 -8.46
CA ILE A 163 -3.80 1.73 -9.69
C ILE A 163 -2.39 2.30 -9.59
N SER A 164 -1.49 1.77 -10.42
CA SER A 164 -0.10 2.24 -10.51
C SER A 164 0.26 2.71 -11.91
N GLU A 165 -0.44 2.25 -12.95
CA GLU A 165 -0.23 2.70 -14.33
C GLU A 165 -0.70 4.15 -14.51
N CYS A 166 0.23 5.09 -14.62
CA CYS A 166 -0.10 6.52 -14.70
C CYS A 166 -0.98 6.87 -15.92
N ARG A 167 -0.91 6.05 -16.98
CA ARG A 167 -1.73 6.19 -18.20
C ARG A 167 -3.21 5.92 -18.01
N VAL A 168 -3.63 5.43 -16.84
CA VAL A 168 -5.05 5.37 -16.47
C VAL A 168 -5.67 6.77 -16.49
N CYS A 169 -4.92 7.80 -16.10
CA CYS A 169 -5.39 9.18 -16.06
C CYS A 169 -4.61 10.12 -17.00
N HIS A 170 -3.32 9.84 -17.22
CA HIS A 170 -2.44 10.70 -18.02
C HIS A 170 -2.38 10.24 -19.47
N GLU A 171 -2.30 11.18 -20.41
CA GLU A 171 -2.15 10.86 -21.82
C GLU A 171 -0.80 10.20 -22.11
N ALA A 172 -0.74 9.42 -23.18
CA ALA A 172 0.52 8.85 -23.64
C ALA A 172 1.55 9.97 -23.92
N ASN A 173 2.79 9.77 -23.44
CA ASN A 173 3.89 10.74 -23.53
C ASN A 173 3.74 12.00 -22.67
N SER A 174 2.91 11.97 -21.62
CA SER A 174 2.81 13.08 -20.65
C SER A 174 4.10 13.31 -19.84
N PHE A 175 5.05 12.36 -19.87
CA PHE A 175 6.27 12.40 -19.05
C PHE A 175 7.55 12.24 -19.91
N PRO A 176 7.79 13.10 -20.91
CA PRO A 176 8.89 12.92 -21.86
C PRO A 176 10.27 13.03 -21.22
N ASN A 177 10.37 13.66 -20.05
CA ASN A 177 11.62 13.85 -19.31
C ASN A 177 11.58 13.21 -17.91
N GLY A 178 10.70 12.23 -17.68
CA GLY A 178 10.49 11.65 -16.35
C GLY A 178 9.88 12.62 -15.32
N THR A 179 9.50 12.08 -14.16
CA THR A 179 9.03 12.85 -13.01
C THR A 179 9.06 11.98 -11.76
N LEU A 180 9.10 12.60 -10.57
CA LEU A 180 8.83 11.97 -9.28
C LEU A 180 7.62 12.63 -8.58
N ASN A 181 6.83 13.41 -9.31
CA ASN A 181 5.66 14.10 -8.76
C ASN A 181 4.40 13.22 -8.75
N GLY A 182 4.55 11.90 -8.91
CA GLY A 182 3.45 10.96 -8.76
C GLY A 182 3.09 10.75 -7.28
N PRO A 183 2.00 9.99 -7.03
CA PRO A 183 1.61 9.63 -5.67
C PRO A 183 2.80 8.98 -4.94
N HIS A 184 2.99 9.30 -3.66
CA HIS A 184 4.09 8.77 -2.84
C HIS A 184 5.52 9.09 -3.34
N GLY A 185 5.67 10.01 -4.30
CA GLY A 185 6.95 10.29 -4.96
C GLY A 185 7.27 9.32 -6.10
N MET A 186 6.26 8.62 -6.63
CA MET A 186 6.45 7.64 -7.69
C MET A 186 6.80 8.31 -9.03
N HIS A 187 7.67 7.62 -9.78
CA HIS A 187 7.84 7.87 -11.21
C HIS A 187 6.82 7.09 -12.05
N PRO A 188 6.65 7.43 -13.34
CA PRO A 188 5.85 6.63 -14.25
C PRO A 188 6.36 5.20 -14.29
N VAL A 189 5.50 4.25 -13.92
CA VAL A 189 5.79 2.81 -14.01
C VAL A 189 5.31 2.29 -15.34
N ASN A 190 6.07 1.37 -15.93
CA ASN A 190 5.75 0.75 -17.23
C ASN A 190 5.49 1.77 -18.36
N ASP A 191 5.94 3.02 -18.21
CA ASP A 191 5.92 4.00 -19.30
C ASP A 191 7.23 3.90 -20.09
N PRO A 192 7.18 3.70 -21.42
CA PRO A 192 8.39 3.61 -22.21
C PRO A 192 9.29 4.84 -22.17
N ASN A 193 8.71 6.02 -21.94
CA ASN A 193 9.47 7.26 -21.82
C ASN A 193 10.28 7.35 -20.53
N TRP A 194 10.03 6.48 -19.55
CA TRP A 194 10.85 6.42 -18.33
C TRP A 194 12.25 5.90 -18.62
N ILE A 195 12.40 4.91 -19.51
CA ILE A 195 13.70 4.30 -19.85
C ILE A 195 14.47 5.19 -20.82
N LYS A 196 13.82 5.50 -21.95
CA LYS A 196 14.32 6.43 -22.96
C LYS A 196 13.12 6.99 -23.71
N SER A 197 12.99 8.30 -23.72
CA SER A 197 11.94 9.00 -24.47
C SER A 197 12.33 9.23 -25.93
N LYS A 198 11.35 9.52 -26.79
CA LYS A 198 11.58 9.82 -28.22
C LYS A 198 12.41 11.09 -28.46
N GLY A 199 12.64 11.90 -27.43
CA GLY A 199 13.49 13.09 -27.49
C GLY A 199 14.95 12.82 -27.13
N ASP A 200 15.36 11.54 -27.07
CA ASP A 200 16.68 11.08 -26.59
C ASP A 200 16.99 11.53 -25.15
N PHE A 201 15.95 11.64 -24.31
CA PHE A 201 16.10 11.82 -22.87
C PHE A 201 16.00 10.45 -22.20
N TYR A 202 17.03 10.08 -21.45
CA TYR A 202 17.15 8.77 -20.82
C TYR A 202 16.83 8.85 -19.34
N HIS A 203 16.47 7.70 -18.76
CA HIS A 203 16.38 7.52 -17.31
C HIS A 203 17.63 8.08 -16.59
N GLU A 204 18.82 7.82 -17.12
CA GLU A 204 20.09 8.29 -16.53
C GLU A 204 20.19 9.83 -16.52
N ASP A 205 19.67 10.52 -17.54
CA ASP A 205 19.60 11.99 -17.55
C ASP A 205 18.72 12.50 -16.41
N PHE A 206 17.59 11.84 -16.16
CA PHE A 206 16.74 12.16 -15.02
C PHE A 206 17.49 11.99 -13.70
N VAL A 207 18.19 10.87 -13.55
CA VAL A 207 18.96 10.56 -12.34
C VAL A 207 20.07 11.59 -12.13
N TRP A 208 20.87 11.92 -13.14
CA TRP A 208 21.94 12.92 -13.01
C TRP A 208 21.43 14.32 -12.65
N LEU A 209 20.24 14.69 -13.13
CA LEU A 209 19.65 16.00 -12.83
C LEU A 209 19.02 16.08 -11.44
N ASN A 210 18.61 14.96 -10.86
CA ASN A 210 17.82 14.92 -9.63
C ASN A 210 18.51 14.19 -8.47
N GLY A 211 19.62 13.48 -8.69
CA GLY A 211 20.29 12.64 -7.69
C GLY A 211 19.71 11.23 -7.57
N GLU A 212 20.35 10.39 -6.75
CA GLU A 212 20.05 8.95 -6.65
C GLU A 212 19.33 8.58 -5.35
N ASP A 213 19.56 9.33 -4.26
CA ASP A 213 19.05 9.04 -2.91
C ASP A 213 17.54 8.85 -2.84
N GLN A 214 16.79 9.62 -3.62
CA GLN A 214 15.32 9.53 -3.69
C GLN A 214 14.82 8.18 -4.20
N CYS A 215 15.60 7.47 -5.02
CA CYS A 215 15.24 6.16 -5.55
C CYS A 215 15.34 5.09 -4.46
N ALA A 216 16.28 5.24 -3.52
CA ALA A 216 16.50 4.30 -2.42
C ALA A 216 15.27 4.14 -1.51
N ALA A 217 14.41 5.16 -1.44
CA ALA A 217 13.17 5.10 -0.70
C ALA A 217 12.21 3.99 -1.17
N CYS A 218 12.27 3.58 -2.44
CA CYS A 218 11.44 2.49 -2.98
C CYS A 218 12.30 1.30 -3.45
N HIS A 219 13.49 1.58 -3.98
CA HIS A 219 14.40 0.58 -4.53
C HIS A 219 15.51 0.16 -3.56
N GLY A 220 15.46 0.60 -2.30
CA GLY A 220 16.38 0.20 -1.24
C GLY A 220 17.69 0.99 -1.29
N ALA A 221 18.35 1.11 -0.13
CA ALA A 221 19.62 1.84 -0.01
C ALA A 221 20.77 1.21 -0.82
N ASP A 222 20.66 -0.07 -1.17
CA ASP A 222 21.61 -0.77 -2.04
C ASP A 222 21.17 -0.79 -3.51
N HIS A 223 20.05 -0.13 -3.84
CA HIS A 223 19.47 -0.05 -5.17
C HIS A 223 19.13 -1.42 -5.81
N ARG A 224 19.05 -2.47 -4.98
CA ARG A 224 18.71 -3.84 -5.42
C ARG A 224 17.21 -4.12 -5.45
N GLY A 225 16.40 -3.09 -5.20
CA GLY A 225 14.96 -3.17 -5.16
C GLY A 225 14.44 -3.70 -3.82
N THR A 226 13.17 -3.46 -3.57
CA THR A 226 12.49 -3.89 -2.34
C THR A 226 11.12 -4.45 -2.69
N ARG A 227 10.32 -4.81 -1.68
CA ARG A 227 8.91 -5.14 -1.89
C ARG A 227 8.12 -4.03 -2.61
N LEU A 228 8.55 -2.77 -2.50
CA LEU A 228 7.88 -1.61 -3.09
C LEU A 228 8.12 -1.49 -4.61
N SER A 229 9.18 -2.10 -5.14
CA SER A 229 9.50 -2.07 -6.58
C SER A 229 9.09 -3.35 -7.31
N ARG A 230 8.17 -4.13 -6.73
CA ARG A 230 7.70 -5.39 -7.31
C ARG A 230 6.73 -5.15 -8.47
N VAL A 231 6.90 -5.85 -9.59
CA VAL A 231 5.96 -5.76 -10.71
C VAL A 231 4.68 -6.56 -10.40
N PRO A 232 3.48 -5.99 -10.64
CA PRO A 232 2.22 -6.65 -10.30
C PRO A 232 1.82 -7.75 -11.29
N VAL A 233 2.37 -7.72 -12.50
CA VAL A 233 2.12 -8.66 -13.60
C VAL A 233 3.39 -8.85 -14.40
N ASP A 234 3.39 -9.82 -15.33
CA ASP A 234 4.47 -9.99 -16.30
C ASP A 234 4.68 -8.70 -17.10
N ARG A 235 5.94 -8.28 -17.26
CA ARG A 235 6.32 -7.05 -17.97
C ARG A 235 7.41 -7.30 -18.98
N GLU A 236 7.23 -6.72 -20.16
CA GLU A 236 8.34 -6.37 -21.06
C GLU A 236 8.59 -4.86 -20.90
N LEU A 237 9.68 -4.52 -20.22
CA LEU A 237 10.10 -3.13 -20.08
C LEU A 237 10.71 -2.68 -21.41
N LYS A 238 10.03 -1.74 -22.08
CA LYS A 238 10.41 -1.24 -23.40
C LYS A 238 10.75 0.24 -23.32
N ASP A 239 11.69 0.68 -24.15
CA ASP A 239 11.88 2.10 -24.40
C ASP A 239 10.86 2.67 -25.41
N ALA A 240 10.88 4.00 -25.60
CA ALA A 240 9.94 4.66 -26.51
C ALA A 240 10.13 4.33 -28.01
N ASP A 241 11.25 3.69 -28.37
CA ASP A 241 11.51 3.14 -29.71
C ASP A 241 10.98 1.69 -29.84
N GLY A 242 10.55 1.09 -28.73
CA GLY A 242 9.98 -0.25 -28.66
C GLY A 242 11.00 -1.36 -28.42
N VAL A 243 12.26 -1.02 -28.10
CA VAL A 243 13.31 -1.97 -27.76
C VAL A 243 13.01 -2.54 -26.38
N VAL A 244 13.03 -3.88 -26.27
CA VAL A 244 12.88 -4.56 -24.97
C VAL A 244 14.19 -4.47 -24.21
N CYS A 245 14.18 -3.79 -23.07
CA CYS A 245 15.34 -3.61 -22.20
C CYS A 245 15.41 -4.70 -21.11
N ALA A 246 14.25 -5.16 -20.62
CA ALA A 246 14.17 -6.25 -19.65
C ALA A 246 12.83 -6.98 -19.75
N THR A 247 12.79 -8.22 -19.26
CA THR A 247 11.56 -8.99 -19.09
C THR A 247 11.49 -9.46 -17.65
N LEU A 248 10.33 -9.27 -17.02
CA LEU A 248 10.09 -9.58 -15.62
C LEU A 248 8.80 -10.38 -15.50
N ALA A 249 8.81 -11.44 -14.71
CA ALA A 249 7.62 -12.16 -14.31
C ALA A 249 6.88 -11.41 -13.20
N ALA A 250 5.57 -11.64 -13.09
CA ALA A 250 4.75 -11.14 -12.00
C ALA A 250 5.40 -11.46 -10.65
N GLY A 251 5.57 -10.42 -9.83
CA GLY A 251 6.21 -10.54 -8.54
C GLY A 251 7.73 -10.38 -8.55
N GLU A 252 8.41 -10.20 -9.68
CA GLU A 252 9.83 -9.86 -9.67
C GLU A 252 10.07 -8.42 -9.20
N ILE A 253 11.22 -8.20 -8.58
CA ILE A 253 11.64 -6.91 -8.03
C ILE A 253 12.41 -6.13 -9.10
N VAL A 254 12.02 -4.89 -9.36
CA VAL A 254 12.80 -3.98 -10.21
C VAL A 254 13.99 -3.45 -9.41
N SER A 255 15.18 -3.77 -9.88
CA SER A 255 16.47 -3.30 -9.35
C SER A 255 17.28 -2.58 -10.43
N CYS A 256 18.16 -1.67 -10.02
CA CYS A 256 19.05 -0.97 -10.95
C CYS A 256 20.00 -1.96 -11.67
N GLY A 257 20.32 -3.07 -11.00
CA GLY A 257 21.16 -4.16 -11.48
C GLY A 257 20.58 -4.94 -12.66
N LEU A 258 19.29 -4.75 -12.99
CA LEU A 258 18.66 -5.39 -14.14
C LEU A 258 19.23 -4.90 -15.47
N CYS A 259 19.59 -3.61 -15.55
CA CYS A 259 20.04 -2.98 -16.79
C CYS A 259 21.51 -2.55 -16.73
N HIS A 260 22.02 -2.16 -15.55
CA HIS A 260 23.35 -1.58 -15.41
C HIS A 260 24.14 -2.26 -14.28
N SER A 261 25.47 -2.13 -14.32
CA SER A 261 26.33 -2.62 -13.25
C SER A 261 26.18 -1.71 -12.02
N ILE A 262 25.65 -2.24 -10.91
CA ILE A 262 25.52 -1.50 -9.64
C ILE A 262 26.83 -0.84 -9.26
N ASP A 263 27.92 -1.61 -9.22
CA ASP A 263 29.25 -1.12 -8.79
C ASP A 263 29.82 0.02 -9.64
N LYS A 264 29.30 0.23 -10.86
CA LYS A 264 29.72 1.34 -11.74
C LYS A 264 28.75 2.53 -11.71
N SER A 265 27.53 2.28 -11.26
CA SER A 265 26.44 3.27 -11.29
C SER A 265 26.36 4.02 -9.98
N PHE A 266 26.80 3.39 -8.88
CA PHE A 266 26.77 3.93 -7.53
C PHE A 266 28.16 3.75 -6.89
N GLU A 267 29.16 4.50 -7.38
CA GLU A 267 30.47 4.60 -6.71
C GLU A 267 30.36 5.59 -5.53
N ASP A 268 30.96 5.26 -4.38
CA ASP A 268 31.01 6.11 -3.17
C ASP A 268 31.57 7.52 -3.41
#